data_AF-A0A661M3Y7-F1
#
_entry.id   AF-A0A661M3Y7-F1
#
_cell.length_a   1.000
_cell.length_b   1.000
_cell.length_c   1.000
_cell.angle_alpha   90.00
_cell.angle_beta   90.00
_cell.angle_gamma   90.00
#
_symmetry.space_group_name_H-M   'P 1'
#
loop_
_entity.id
_entity.type
_entity.pdbx_description
1 polymer ?
#
loop_
_entity_poly.entity_id
_entity_poly.type
_entity_poly.pdbx_seq_one_letter_code
_entity_poly.pdbx_strand_id
1 'polypeptide(L)'
;MSTNTSISVSGISSGIDWRSMIDQLRQAEHRPIDVLEARKDEYSSKLTEWQSFNSLLLTLKSTVEDLKDPDEFFVYTASLASDTTTDAEDILSVSVDATASTGSYNIKVTARAAAQKLSSKSFSSNTADLGSDYAGEILINGKVISITATDSLADVRGKINSANAGTNPTGVTASILSYGNNDYRLILTSDDTGEEGISILNASSTDILGQLGFVETASGSYDVKNSITGGARSDRFTGTTDAIDTLLELTSPPSSTTLKIRDASGNLSNDISIDLDTDNLTTIAQAINNDKG
;
A
#
# COMPACT_ATOMS: atom_id res chain seq x y z
N MET A 1 -44.06 -65.68 -43.94
CA MET A 1 -44.18 -66.24 -45.30
C MET A 1 -42.90 -65.91 -46.04
N SER A 2 -42.19 -66.95 -46.44
CA SER A 2 -40.93 -66.89 -47.18
C SER A 2 -41.19 -66.31 -48.57
N THR A 3 -40.41 -65.30 -48.95
CA THR A 3 -40.11 -65.02 -50.35
C THR A 3 -38.61 -64.88 -50.47
N ASN A 4 -37.94 -66.05 -50.52
CA ASN A 4 -36.64 -66.21 -51.12
C ASN A 4 -36.73 -65.74 -52.58
N THR A 5 -36.29 -64.52 -52.86
CA THR A 5 -35.99 -64.11 -54.23
C THR A 5 -34.52 -64.45 -54.45
N SER A 6 -34.30 -65.57 -55.12
CA SER A 6 -33.00 -66.08 -55.53
C SER A 6 -32.21 -65.00 -56.29
N ILE A 7 -31.06 -64.60 -55.76
CA ILE A 7 -30.02 -63.93 -56.57
C ILE A 7 -29.33 -65.03 -57.37
N SER A 8 -29.83 -65.29 -58.57
CA SER A 8 -29.15 -66.11 -59.56
C SER A 8 -27.99 -65.30 -60.13
N VAL A 9 -26.77 -65.54 -59.63
CA VAL A 9 -25.53 -65.13 -60.30
C VAL A 9 -25.35 -66.05 -61.52
N SER A 10 -25.83 -65.57 -62.67
CA SER A 10 -25.56 -66.17 -63.97
C SER A 10 -24.54 -65.31 -64.69
N GLY A 11 -23.32 -65.83 -64.81
CA GLY A 11 -22.36 -65.56 -65.88
C GLY A 11 -22.14 -64.12 -66.32
N ILE A 12 -21.08 -63.49 -65.78
CA ILE A 12 -19.99 -62.67 -66.37
C ILE A 12 -20.05 -62.09 -67.82
N SER A 13 -21.17 -62.11 -68.54
CA SER A 13 -21.29 -61.65 -69.94
C SER A 13 -22.50 -60.75 -70.24
N SER A 14 -23.32 -60.40 -69.25
CA SER A 14 -24.31 -59.33 -69.41
C SER A 14 -23.66 -58.00 -69.06
N GLY A 15 -23.80 -56.99 -69.92
CA GLY A 15 -23.35 -55.60 -69.70
C GLY A 15 -24.10 -54.88 -68.57
N ILE A 16 -24.29 -55.56 -67.45
CA ILE A 16 -24.82 -55.04 -66.21
C ILE A 16 -23.69 -54.28 -65.54
N ASP A 17 -23.83 -52.95 -65.56
CA ASP A 17 -22.99 -52.05 -64.78
C ASP A 17 -23.34 -52.20 -63.30
N TRP A 18 -22.82 -53.26 -62.69
CA TRP A 18 -23.01 -53.58 -61.28
C TRP A 18 -22.50 -52.45 -60.37
N ARG A 19 -21.57 -51.62 -60.85
CA ARG A 19 -21.10 -50.44 -60.12
C ARG A 19 -22.22 -49.40 -60.03
N SER A 20 -22.87 -49.10 -61.15
CA SER A 20 -24.07 -48.24 -61.20
C SER A 20 -25.20 -48.74 -60.27
N MET A 21 -25.46 -50.05 -60.24
CA MET A 21 -26.52 -50.61 -59.39
C MET A 21 -26.15 -50.58 -57.90
N ILE A 22 -24.87 -50.81 -57.57
CA ILE A 22 -24.33 -50.64 -56.20
C ILE A 22 -24.37 -49.17 -55.78
N ASP A 23 -24.05 -48.24 -56.68
CA ASP A 23 -24.15 -46.80 -56.41
C ASP A 23 -25.61 -46.36 -56.17
N GLN A 24 -26.56 -46.90 -56.94
CA GLN A 24 -28.00 -46.67 -56.71
C GLN A 24 -28.49 -47.25 -55.38
N LEU A 25 -28.04 -48.45 -54.99
CA LEU A 25 -28.36 -49.03 -53.68
C LEU A 25 -27.73 -48.21 -52.55
N ARG A 26 -26.47 -47.80 -52.70
CA ARG A 26 -25.75 -46.95 -51.74
C ARG A 26 -26.42 -45.60 -51.57
N GLN A 27 -26.91 -44.97 -52.65
CA GLN A 27 -27.72 -43.75 -52.57
C GLN A 27 -29.05 -43.97 -51.83
N ALA A 28 -29.75 -45.06 -52.12
CA ALA A 28 -31.00 -45.38 -51.43
C ALA A 28 -30.78 -45.62 -49.93
N GLU A 29 -29.66 -46.25 -49.57
CA GLU A 29 -29.25 -46.51 -48.19
C GLU A 29 -28.71 -45.24 -47.48
N HIS A 30 -28.21 -44.25 -48.23
CA HIS A 30 -27.77 -42.94 -47.71
C HIS A 30 -28.91 -41.94 -47.49
N ARG A 31 -30.07 -42.14 -48.12
CA ARG A 31 -31.27 -41.28 -47.94
C ARG A 31 -31.64 -40.95 -46.47
N PRO A 32 -31.63 -41.91 -45.52
CA PRO A 32 -31.85 -41.57 -44.11
C PRO A 32 -30.75 -40.68 -43.51
N ILE A 33 -29.50 -40.80 -43.98
CA ILE A 33 -28.39 -39.93 -43.58
C ILE A 33 -28.65 -38.51 -44.10
N ASP A 34 -29.06 -38.35 -45.35
CA ASP A 34 -29.37 -37.03 -45.93
C ASP A 34 -30.51 -36.33 -45.16
N VAL A 35 -31.53 -37.08 -44.72
CA VAL A 35 -32.62 -36.55 -43.88
C VAL A 35 -32.10 -36.13 -42.49
N LEU A 36 -31.17 -36.88 -41.89
CA LEU A 36 -30.57 -36.52 -40.60
C LEU A 36 -29.63 -35.31 -40.74
N GLU A 37 -28.91 -35.20 -41.85
CA GLU A 37 -28.02 -34.07 -42.15
C GLU A 37 -28.83 -32.79 -42.38
N ALA A 38 -29.92 -32.86 -43.15
CA ALA A 38 -30.86 -31.75 -43.31
C ALA A 38 -31.49 -31.31 -41.97
N ARG A 39 -31.84 -32.26 -41.09
CA ARG A 39 -32.33 -31.95 -39.73
C ARG A 39 -31.26 -31.30 -38.87
N LYS A 40 -30.01 -31.76 -38.96
CA LYS A 40 -28.86 -31.18 -38.24
C LYS A 40 -28.65 -29.74 -38.69
N ASP A 41 -28.71 -29.45 -39.98
CA ASP A 41 -28.55 -28.10 -40.52
C ASP A 41 -29.70 -27.17 -40.09
N GLU A 42 -30.93 -27.69 -40.06
CA GLU A 42 -32.10 -26.96 -39.53
C GLU A 42 -31.92 -26.62 -38.05
N TYR A 43 -31.50 -27.58 -37.21
CA TYR A 43 -31.26 -27.34 -35.78
C TYR A 43 -30.06 -26.40 -35.55
N SER A 44 -29.00 -26.51 -36.34
CA SER A 44 -27.84 -25.61 -36.29
C SER A 44 -28.23 -24.16 -36.62
N SER A 45 -29.07 -23.98 -37.64
CA SER A 45 -29.60 -22.67 -38.01
C SER A 45 -30.47 -22.09 -36.88
N LYS A 46 -31.38 -22.89 -36.32
CA LYS A 46 -32.20 -22.48 -35.17
C LYS A 46 -31.35 -22.12 -33.96
N LEU A 47 -30.31 -22.89 -33.66
CA LEU A 47 -29.39 -22.61 -32.55
C LEU A 47 -28.66 -21.27 -32.76
N THR A 48 -28.21 -20.98 -33.98
CA THR A 48 -27.54 -19.72 -34.31
C THR A 48 -28.47 -18.52 -34.11
N GLU A 49 -29.72 -18.62 -34.56
CA GLU A 49 -30.74 -17.59 -34.33
C GLU A 49 -31.03 -17.39 -32.83
N TRP A 50 -31.14 -18.47 -32.05
CA TRP A 50 -31.31 -18.38 -30.60
C TRP A 50 -30.11 -17.75 -29.88
N GLN A 51 -28.88 -18.04 -30.33
CA GLN A 51 -27.66 -17.42 -29.81
C GLN A 51 -27.59 -15.92 -30.13
N SER A 52 -27.99 -15.53 -31.35
CA SER A 52 -28.12 -14.12 -31.75
C SER A 52 -29.15 -13.40 -30.89
N PHE A 53 -30.34 -13.99 -30.72
CA PHE A 53 -31.40 -13.43 -29.87
C PHE A 53 -30.96 -13.29 -28.41
N ASN A 54 -30.29 -14.30 -27.84
CA ASN A 54 -29.75 -14.24 -26.49
C ASN A 54 -28.71 -13.12 -26.35
N SER A 55 -27.86 -12.92 -27.36
CA SER A 55 -26.86 -11.85 -27.37
C SER A 55 -27.53 -10.47 -27.39
N LEU A 56 -28.56 -10.28 -28.23
CA LEU A 56 -29.33 -9.05 -28.26
C LEU A 56 -30.04 -8.76 -26.93
N LEU A 57 -30.61 -9.80 -26.30
CA LEU A 57 -31.27 -9.67 -25.00
C LEU A 57 -30.27 -9.33 -23.88
N LEU A 58 -29.08 -9.91 -23.91
CA LEU A 58 -27.99 -9.57 -22.97
C LEU A 58 -27.53 -8.13 -23.14
N THR A 59 -27.37 -7.67 -24.38
CA THR A 59 -27.05 -6.24 -24.66
C THR A 59 -28.14 -5.33 -24.13
N LEU A 60 -29.41 -5.63 -24.41
CA LEU A 60 -30.53 -4.85 -23.91
C LEU A 60 -30.56 -4.81 -22.38
N LYS A 61 -30.41 -5.98 -21.73
CA LYS A 61 -30.34 -6.09 -20.27
C LYS A 61 -29.21 -5.22 -19.71
N SER A 62 -28.01 -5.29 -20.29
CA SER A 62 -26.87 -4.47 -19.85
C SER A 62 -27.19 -2.98 -19.97
N THR A 63 -27.72 -2.52 -21.11
CA THR A 63 -28.04 -1.10 -21.29
C THR A 63 -29.13 -0.59 -20.35
N VAL A 64 -30.08 -1.45 -19.96
CA VAL A 64 -31.16 -1.07 -19.03
C VAL A 64 -30.71 -1.18 -17.57
N GLU A 65 -29.75 -2.05 -17.26
CA GLU A 65 -29.15 -2.12 -15.93
C GLU A 65 -28.44 -0.82 -15.54
N ASP A 66 -27.78 -0.16 -16.50
CA ASP A 66 -27.17 1.16 -16.30
C ASP A 66 -28.26 2.21 -15.95
N LEU A 67 -29.39 2.22 -16.67
CA LEU A 67 -30.51 3.15 -16.42
C LEU A 67 -31.31 2.89 -15.12
N LYS A 68 -30.99 1.83 -14.37
CA LYS A 68 -31.74 1.47 -13.16
C LYS A 68 -31.37 2.37 -11.97
N ASP A 69 -30.17 2.93 -11.96
CA ASP A 69 -29.69 3.71 -10.82
C ASP A 69 -30.16 5.18 -10.92
N PRO A 70 -31.04 5.64 -10.01
CA PRO A 70 -31.47 7.04 -9.99
C PRO A 70 -30.30 8.01 -9.80
N ASP A 71 -29.22 7.58 -9.14
CA ASP A 71 -28.05 8.40 -8.84
C ASP A 71 -27.31 8.82 -10.13
N GLU A 72 -27.38 8.02 -11.21
CA GLU A 72 -26.85 8.40 -12.52
C GLU A 72 -27.59 9.59 -13.17
N PHE A 73 -28.83 9.85 -12.75
CA PHE A 73 -29.61 11.00 -13.22
C PHE A 73 -29.34 12.27 -12.38
N PHE A 74 -28.75 12.14 -11.19
CA PHE A 74 -28.37 13.25 -10.32
C PHE A 74 -26.92 13.67 -10.57
N VAL A 75 -26.63 14.12 -11.79
CA VAL A 75 -25.29 14.61 -12.17
C VAL A 75 -25.10 16.03 -11.64
N TYR A 76 -24.40 16.15 -10.52
CA TYR A 76 -23.90 17.44 -10.05
C TYR A 76 -22.61 17.80 -10.78
N THR A 77 -22.41 19.08 -11.05
CA THR A 77 -21.16 19.62 -11.59
C THR A 77 -20.63 20.71 -10.68
N ALA A 78 -19.31 20.76 -10.52
CA ALA A 78 -18.64 21.85 -9.83
C ALA A 78 -18.13 22.86 -10.86
N SER A 79 -18.25 24.14 -10.53
CA SER A 79 -17.60 25.23 -11.26
C SER A 79 -16.77 26.03 -10.27
N LEU A 80 -15.53 26.30 -10.64
CA LEU A 80 -14.56 26.97 -9.80
C LEU A 80 -14.26 28.37 -10.35
N ALA A 81 -14.13 29.33 -9.45
CA ALA A 81 -13.67 30.68 -9.76
C ALA A 81 -12.64 31.10 -8.70
N SER A 82 -11.58 31.78 -9.14
CA SER A 82 -10.50 32.28 -8.31
C SER A 82 -10.62 33.79 -8.18
N ASP A 83 -10.35 34.33 -6.99
CA ASP A 83 -10.21 35.77 -6.75
C ASP A 83 -8.78 36.27 -7.00
N THR A 84 -7.88 35.38 -7.43
CA THR A 84 -6.47 35.68 -7.71
C THR A 84 -6.14 35.58 -9.20
N THR A 85 -4.90 35.91 -9.57
CA THR A 85 -4.39 35.77 -10.95
C THR A 85 -4.12 34.33 -11.38
N THR A 86 -4.14 33.38 -10.43
CA THR A 86 -3.94 31.96 -10.71
C THR A 86 -5.30 31.33 -10.96
N ASP A 87 -5.39 30.54 -12.02
CA ASP A 87 -6.62 29.85 -12.40
C ASP A 87 -7.04 28.91 -11.26
N ALA A 88 -8.35 28.82 -11.01
CA ALA A 88 -8.87 28.09 -9.86
C ALA A 88 -8.50 26.59 -9.91
N GLU A 89 -8.42 26.03 -11.13
CA GLU A 89 -8.05 24.63 -11.39
C GLU A 89 -6.60 24.30 -11.01
N ASP A 90 -5.70 25.30 -11.01
CA ASP A 90 -4.30 25.14 -10.58
C ASP A 90 -4.17 25.16 -9.04
N ILE A 91 -5.16 25.70 -8.34
CA ILE A 91 -5.17 25.84 -6.88
C ILE A 91 -5.89 24.65 -6.23
N LEU A 92 -7.03 24.26 -6.78
CA LEU A 92 -7.93 23.28 -6.20
C LEU A 92 -8.65 22.50 -7.30
N SER A 93 -8.70 21.17 -7.14
CA SER A 93 -9.60 20.30 -7.91
C SER A 93 -10.77 19.87 -7.03
N VAL A 94 -11.97 19.86 -7.59
CA VAL A 94 -13.20 19.47 -6.89
C VAL A 94 -13.92 18.41 -7.71
N SER A 95 -14.19 17.27 -7.09
CA SER A 95 -15.13 16.26 -7.58
C SER A 95 -16.40 16.30 -6.74
N VAL A 96 -17.54 16.05 -7.38
CA VAL A 96 -18.86 15.98 -6.73
C VAL A 96 -19.48 14.61 -7.05
N ASP A 97 -20.19 14.05 -6.08
CA ASP A 97 -20.94 12.81 -6.23
C ASP A 97 -22.44 13.08 -6.39
N ALA A 98 -23.23 12.04 -6.66
CA ALA A 98 -24.68 12.11 -6.83
C ALA A 98 -25.46 12.49 -5.55
N THR A 99 -24.78 12.57 -4.40
CA THR A 99 -25.36 12.99 -3.12
C THR A 99 -24.98 14.43 -2.74
N ALA A 100 -24.23 15.12 -3.60
CA ALA A 100 -23.78 16.47 -3.37
C ALA A 100 -24.96 17.44 -3.24
N SER A 101 -24.87 18.37 -2.28
CA SER A 101 -25.85 19.44 -2.13
C SER A 101 -25.52 20.64 -3.01
N THR A 102 -26.53 21.18 -3.69
CA THR A 102 -26.37 22.40 -4.49
C THR A 102 -26.10 23.61 -3.59
N GLY A 103 -25.06 24.37 -3.91
CA GLY A 103 -24.66 25.53 -3.12
C GLY A 103 -23.39 26.19 -3.64
N SER A 104 -23.10 27.37 -3.10
CA SER A 104 -21.85 28.09 -3.34
C SER A 104 -20.97 28.02 -2.10
N TYR A 105 -19.70 27.63 -2.27
CA TYR A 105 -18.73 27.45 -1.20
C TYR A 105 -17.57 28.44 -1.40
N ASN A 106 -17.28 29.24 -0.37
CA ASN A 106 -16.11 30.12 -0.36
C ASN A 106 -14.95 29.40 0.35
N ILE A 107 -13.92 29.02 -0.41
CA ILE A 107 -12.76 28.30 0.08
C ILE A 107 -11.56 29.23 0.09
N LYS A 108 -10.82 29.28 1.22
CA LYS A 108 -9.58 30.04 1.34
C LYS A 108 -8.42 29.09 1.59
N VAL A 109 -7.50 29.00 0.64
CA VAL A 109 -6.27 28.22 0.79
C VAL A 109 -5.19 29.09 1.44
N THR A 110 -4.74 28.73 2.65
CA THR A 110 -3.75 29.51 3.42
C THR A 110 -2.34 28.96 3.28
N ALA A 111 -2.20 27.64 3.23
CA ALA A 111 -0.93 26.93 3.09
C ALA A 111 -1.17 25.55 2.46
N ARG A 112 -0.13 24.97 1.87
CA ARG A 112 -0.15 23.59 1.36
C ARG A 112 0.45 22.67 2.41
N ALA A 113 -0.12 21.48 2.57
CA ALA A 113 0.56 20.43 3.29
C ALA A 113 1.88 20.11 2.56
N ALA A 114 2.97 20.06 3.33
CA ALA A 114 4.30 19.73 2.82
C ALA A 114 4.82 18.49 3.54
N ALA A 115 5.62 17.69 2.83
CA ALA A 115 6.33 16.57 3.42
C ALA A 115 7.53 17.09 4.23
N GLN A 116 7.68 16.61 5.46
CA GLN A 116 8.85 16.93 6.26
C GLN A 116 10.12 16.34 5.63
N LYS A 117 11.19 17.12 5.64
CA LYS A 117 12.53 16.69 5.23
C LYS A 117 13.54 16.97 6.32
N LEU A 118 14.35 15.97 6.66
CA LEU A 118 15.44 16.08 7.61
C LEU A 118 16.77 15.81 6.90
N SER A 119 17.78 16.63 7.17
CA SER A 119 19.14 16.43 6.66
C SER A 119 20.05 16.10 7.82
N SER A 120 20.89 15.09 7.64
CA SER A 120 22.01 14.83 8.54
C SER A 120 23.06 15.96 8.42
N LYS A 121 24.04 15.93 9.34
CA LYS A 121 25.33 16.60 9.15
C LYS A 121 26.07 16.04 7.93
N SER A 122 27.15 16.72 7.55
CA SER A 122 28.03 16.31 6.46
C SER A 122 28.92 15.14 6.84
N PHE A 123 29.10 14.20 5.91
CA PHE A 123 30.05 13.09 5.96
C PHE A 123 31.04 13.17 4.80
N SER A 124 32.28 12.76 5.05
CA SER A 124 33.37 12.82 4.05
C SER A 124 33.27 11.74 2.96
N SER A 125 32.53 10.67 3.20
CA SER A 125 32.27 9.56 2.28
C SER A 125 30.89 8.97 2.53
N ASN A 126 30.27 8.43 1.49
CA ASN A 126 29.01 7.68 1.61
C ASN A 126 29.21 6.15 1.64
N THR A 127 30.42 5.66 1.39
CA THR A 127 30.78 4.22 1.37
C THR A 127 31.73 3.80 2.48
N ALA A 128 32.31 4.75 3.22
CA ALA A 128 33.15 4.43 4.36
C ALA A 128 32.29 4.05 5.58
N ASP A 129 32.79 3.11 6.36
CA ASP A 129 32.24 2.70 7.65
C ASP A 129 32.05 3.92 8.56
N LEU A 130 30.87 4.02 9.17
CA LEU A 130 30.51 5.11 10.08
C LEU A 130 31.25 5.00 11.42
N GLY A 131 31.60 3.78 11.84
CA GLY A 131 32.29 3.50 13.10
C GLY A 131 31.35 3.28 14.29
N SER A 132 31.95 2.96 15.44
CA SER A 132 31.22 2.57 16.67
C SER A 132 30.26 3.63 17.21
N ASP A 133 30.55 4.91 16.93
CA ASP A 133 29.75 6.03 17.43
C ASP A 133 28.36 6.10 16.79
N TYR A 134 28.13 5.36 15.70
CA TYR A 134 26.83 5.25 15.03
C TYR A 134 26.21 3.85 15.18
N ALA A 135 26.87 2.94 15.89
CA ALA A 135 26.38 1.58 16.09
C ALA A 135 25.30 1.54 17.17
N GLY A 136 24.19 0.87 16.86
CA GLY A 136 23.03 0.69 17.72
C GLY A 136 21.73 0.73 16.92
N GLU A 137 20.63 0.99 17.61
CA GLU A 137 19.29 1.01 17.02
C GLU A 137 18.68 2.40 17.10
N ILE A 138 17.94 2.78 16.06
CA ILE A 138 17.04 3.94 16.04
C ILE A 138 15.63 3.50 15.64
N LEU A 139 14.62 4.25 16.06
CA LEU A 139 13.26 4.11 15.56
C LEU A 139 12.96 5.18 14.51
N ILE A 140 12.34 4.77 13.41
CA ILE A 140 11.73 5.66 12.41
C ILE A 140 10.27 5.26 12.26
N ASN A 141 9.35 6.15 12.62
CA ASN A 141 7.89 5.89 12.65
C ASN A 141 7.53 4.56 13.33
N GLY A 142 8.21 4.27 14.45
CA GLY A 142 7.99 3.05 15.25
C GLY A 142 8.67 1.79 14.71
N LYS A 143 9.46 1.86 13.63
CA LYS A 143 10.25 0.74 13.12
C LYS A 143 11.71 0.84 13.51
N VAL A 144 12.27 -0.30 13.93
CA VAL A 144 13.68 -0.42 14.29
C VAL A 144 14.56 -0.43 13.05
N ILE A 145 15.57 0.44 13.05
CA ILE A 145 16.66 0.44 12.08
C ILE A 145 17.95 0.15 12.86
N SER A 146 18.51 -1.04 12.66
CA SER A 146 19.76 -1.46 13.29
C SER A 146 20.96 -1.02 12.45
N ILE A 147 21.82 -0.20 13.04
CA ILE A 147 23.03 0.36 12.43
C ILE A 147 24.25 -0.30 13.08
N THR A 148 25.19 -0.77 12.27
CA THR A 148 26.43 -1.39 12.73
C THR A 148 27.61 -0.47 12.48
N ALA A 149 28.72 -0.67 13.21
CA ALA A 149 29.92 0.14 13.02
C ALA A 149 30.51 0.04 11.60
N THR A 150 30.26 -1.07 10.91
CA THR A 150 30.70 -1.33 9.54
C THR A 150 29.73 -0.82 8.48
N ASP A 151 28.57 -0.28 8.88
CA ASP A 151 27.65 0.31 7.92
C ASP A 151 28.21 1.63 7.41
N SER A 152 28.04 1.87 6.11
CA SER A 152 28.22 3.16 5.49
C SER A 152 26.92 3.98 5.44
N LEU A 153 27.01 5.25 5.04
CA LEU A 153 25.81 6.07 4.80
C LEU A 153 24.88 5.44 3.74
N ALA A 154 25.46 4.78 2.74
CA ALA A 154 24.72 4.04 1.71
C ALA A 154 23.97 2.83 2.26
N ASP A 155 24.53 2.15 3.25
CA ASP A 155 23.89 1.02 3.93
C ASP A 155 22.77 1.50 4.84
N VAL A 156 22.98 2.58 5.62
CA VAL A 156 21.92 3.19 6.45
C VAL A 156 20.73 3.61 5.59
N ARG A 157 20.97 4.30 4.47
CA ARG A 157 19.93 4.62 3.48
C ARG A 157 19.21 3.36 3.00
N GLY A 158 19.96 2.31 2.66
CA GLY A 158 19.40 1.03 2.21
C GLY A 158 18.51 0.38 3.26
N LYS A 159 18.92 0.38 4.53
CA LYS A 159 18.15 -0.16 5.66
C LYS A 159 16.86 0.61 5.90
N ILE A 160 16.91 1.94 5.87
CA ILE A 160 15.71 2.79 6.00
C ILE A 160 14.73 2.52 4.86
N ASN A 161 15.20 2.51 3.61
CA ASN A 161 14.34 2.25 2.46
C ASN A 161 13.78 0.82 2.44
N SER A 162 14.52 -0.15 2.98
CA SER A 162 14.05 -1.53 3.12
C SER A 162 12.96 -1.64 4.19
N ALA A 163 13.08 -0.88 5.29
CA ALA A 163 12.04 -0.76 6.31
C ALA A 163 10.80 0.01 5.80
N ASN A 164 10.95 0.82 4.75
CA ASN A 164 9.85 1.50 4.06
C ASN A 164 9.13 0.62 3.02
N ALA A 165 9.35 -0.70 3.03
CA ALA A 165 8.72 -1.64 2.11
C ALA A 165 7.85 -2.66 2.85
N GLY A 166 6.97 -3.34 2.11
CA GLY A 166 6.14 -4.43 2.65
C GLY A 166 4.78 -3.97 3.18
N THR A 167 4.24 -4.71 4.16
CA THR A 167 2.86 -4.54 4.65
C THR A 167 2.71 -3.47 5.72
N ASN A 168 3.80 -3.03 6.33
CA ASN A 168 3.82 -1.97 7.33
C ASN A 168 5.04 -1.06 7.11
N PRO A 169 5.03 -0.24 6.04
CA PRO A 169 6.15 0.64 5.69
C PRO A 169 6.32 1.76 6.72
N THR A 170 7.53 2.29 6.85
CA THR A 170 7.81 3.46 7.70
C THR A 170 7.14 4.74 7.21
N GLY A 171 6.80 4.86 5.93
CA GLY A 171 6.38 6.11 5.30
C GLY A 171 7.53 7.12 5.17
N VAL A 172 8.79 6.65 5.19
CA VAL A 172 9.98 7.51 5.17
C VAL A 172 10.98 7.00 4.13
N THR A 173 11.24 7.84 3.14
CA THR A 173 12.27 7.59 2.11
C THR A 173 13.58 8.27 2.48
N ALA A 174 14.67 7.49 2.45
CA ALA A 174 16.04 7.96 2.61
C ALA A 174 16.76 8.12 1.26
N SER A 175 17.51 9.21 1.12
CA SER A 175 18.39 9.47 -0.01
C SER A 175 19.72 10.08 0.46
N ILE A 176 20.74 10.04 -0.40
CA ILE A 176 22.03 10.68 -0.11
C ILE A 176 22.21 11.83 -1.09
N LEU A 177 22.41 13.02 -0.55
CA LEU A 177 22.75 14.21 -1.30
C LEU A 177 24.27 14.40 -1.25
N SER A 178 24.91 14.60 -2.40
CA SER A 178 26.31 15.01 -2.50
C SER A 178 26.38 16.51 -2.78
N TYR A 179 26.93 17.27 -1.84
CA TYR A 179 27.11 18.72 -1.93
C TYR A 179 28.58 19.06 -2.16
N GLY A 180 29.13 18.60 -3.29
CA GLY A 180 30.54 18.80 -3.64
C GLY A 180 31.47 17.72 -3.09
N ASN A 181 32.76 18.03 -3.02
CA ASN A 181 33.78 17.06 -2.62
C ASN A 181 33.70 16.80 -1.12
N ASN A 182 33.56 15.53 -0.73
CA ASN A 182 33.55 15.09 0.67
C ASN A 182 32.44 15.73 1.53
N ASP A 183 31.30 16.10 0.93
CA ASP A 183 30.08 16.46 1.66
C ASP A 183 28.93 15.56 1.18
N TYR A 184 28.65 14.51 1.95
CA TYR A 184 27.52 13.62 1.78
C TYR A 184 26.56 13.78 2.95
N ARG A 185 25.27 13.90 2.66
CA ARG A 185 24.22 14.06 3.66
C ARG A 185 23.11 13.05 3.44
N LEU A 186 22.68 12.39 4.50
CA LEU A 186 21.50 11.56 4.50
C LEU A 186 20.28 12.46 4.62
N ILE A 187 19.37 12.36 3.65
CA ILE A 187 18.12 13.09 3.62
C ILE A 187 16.99 12.10 3.86
N LEU A 188 16.22 12.33 4.92
CA LEU A 188 14.97 11.62 5.20
C LEU A 188 13.82 12.48 4.71
N THR A 189 12.89 11.89 3.98
CA THR A 189 11.69 12.55 3.46
C THR A 189 10.47 11.74 3.86
N SER A 190 9.48 12.39 4.47
CA SER A 190 8.16 11.80 4.69
C SER A 190 7.51 11.55 3.33
N ASP A 191 6.95 10.36 3.13
CA ASP A 191 6.22 10.04 1.91
C ASP A 191 4.88 10.78 1.86
N ASP A 192 4.30 11.04 3.05
CA ASP A 192 3.08 11.81 3.22
C ASP A 192 3.37 13.28 3.56
N THR A 193 2.45 14.16 3.15
CA THR A 193 2.43 15.57 3.55
C THR A 193 1.55 15.78 4.77
N GLY A 194 1.91 16.67 5.67
CA GLY A 194 1.07 17.00 6.82
C GLY A 194 1.87 17.23 8.10
N GLU A 195 1.17 17.39 9.22
CA GLU A 195 1.77 17.72 10.51
C GLU A 195 2.40 16.52 11.22
N GLU A 196 2.03 15.27 10.87
CA GLU A 196 2.61 14.06 11.49
C GLU A 196 4.11 13.92 11.21
N GLY A 197 4.51 14.17 9.95
CA GLY A 197 5.92 14.18 9.53
C GLY A 197 6.68 12.88 9.79
N ILE A 198 7.90 13.01 10.31
CA ILE A 198 8.84 11.92 10.60
C ILE A 198 9.10 11.87 12.11
N SER A 199 8.70 10.77 12.75
CA SER A 199 9.07 10.46 14.13
C SER A 199 10.37 9.68 14.16
N ILE A 200 11.44 10.28 14.69
CA ILE A 200 12.74 9.62 14.90
C ILE A 200 13.08 9.57 16.40
N LEU A 201 13.55 8.42 16.88
CA LEU A 201 14.01 8.26 18.27
C LEU A 201 15.30 7.42 18.32
N ASN A 202 16.19 7.72 19.27
CA ASN A 202 17.25 6.76 19.62
C ASN A 202 16.60 5.55 20.31
N ALA A 203 17.01 4.35 19.91
CA ALA A 203 16.51 3.09 20.45
C ALA A 203 17.63 2.25 21.10
N SER A 204 18.75 2.90 21.41
CA SER A 204 19.94 2.29 22.03
C SER A 204 20.62 3.29 22.95
N SER A 205 21.64 2.85 23.70
CA SER A 205 22.40 3.72 24.61
C SER A 205 23.23 4.79 23.88
N THR A 206 23.47 4.63 22.58
CA THR A 206 24.23 5.57 21.75
C THR A 206 23.31 6.67 21.23
N ASP A 207 23.72 7.94 21.34
CA ASP A 207 22.98 9.08 20.75
C ASP A 207 23.22 9.18 19.23
N ILE A 208 22.78 8.17 18.49
CA ILE A 208 22.97 8.08 17.04
C ILE A 208 22.33 9.28 16.33
N LEU A 209 21.14 9.70 16.73
CA LEU A 209 20.45 10.83 16.10
C LEU A 209 21.18 12.15 16.31
N GLY A 210 21.72 12.40 17.51
CA GLY A 210 22.58 13.54 17.79
C GLY A 210 23.88 13.47 17.00
N GLN A 211 24.49 12.28 16.91
CA GLN A 211 25.67 12.07 16.06
C GLN A 211 25.38 12.31 14.59
N LEU A 212 24.23 11.87 14.05
CA LEU A 212 23.82 12.15 12.68
C LEU A 212 23.44 13.63 12.47
N GLY A 213 23.21 14.38 13.55
CA GLY A 213 22.83 15.79 13.50
C GLY A 213 21.36 16.00 13.13
N PHE A 214 20.51 14.98 13.34
CA PHE A 214 19.06 15.12 13.13
C PHE A 214 18.34 15.81 14.28
N VAL A 215 18.95 15.81 15.47
CA VAL A 215 18.45 16.50 16.66
C VAL A 215 19.55 17.41 17.20
N GLU A 216 19.19 18.62 17.62
CA GLU A 216 20.13 19.49 18.32
C GLU A 216 20.30 18.99 19.76
N THR A 217 21.37 18.24 20.02
CA THR A 217 21.75 17.82 21.40
C THR A 217 22.18 19.00 22.28
N ALA A 218 22.25 20.22 21.75
CA ALA A 218 22.97 21.35 22.36
C ALA A 218 22.26 22.06 23.54
N SER A 219 21.07 21.65 23.97
CA SER A 219 20.38 22.35 25.09
C SER A 219 19.84 21.46 26.21
N GLY A 220 19.98 20.12 26.13
CA GLY A 220 19.53 19.22 27.22
C GLY A 220 18.05 19.40 27.60
N SER A 221 17.25 19.99 26.71
CA SER A 221 15.85 20.29 26.89
C SER A 221 15.09 19.59 25.78
N TYR A 222 14.47 18.47 26.13
CA TYR A 222 13.61 17.71 25.23
C TYR A 222 12.17 18.12 25.49
N ASP A 223 11.43 18.44 24.43
CA ASP A 223 10.00 18.64 24.54
C ASP A 223 9.28 17.29 24.67
N VAL A 224 8.25 17.25 25.52
CA VAL A 224 7.42 16.06 25.69
C VAL A 224 6.58 15.87 24.42
N LYS A 225 6.86 14.79 23.68
CA LYS A 225 6.16 14.43 22.43
C LYS A 225 4.65 14.46 22.57
N ASN A 226 4.10 13.78 23.59
CA ASN A 226 2.66 13.72 23.84
C ASN A 226 2.34 14.41 25.18
N SER A 227 2.38 15.74 25.20
CA SER A 227 1.98 16.50 26.38
C SER A 227 0.46 16.49 26.57
N ILE A 228 0.02 16.43 27.82
CA ILE A 228 -1.38 16.64 28.23
C ILE A 228 -1.42 17.67 29.35
N THR A 229 -2.59 18.24 29.61
CA THR A 229 -2.77 19.13 30.76
C THR A 229 -2.35 18.40 32.05
N GLY A 230 -1.26 18.85 32.66
CA GLY A 230 -0.72 18.29 33.90
C GLY A 230 0.05 16.97 33.76
N GLY A 231 0.52 16.59 32.56
CA GLY A 231 1.33 15.39 32.41
C GLY A 231 1.78 15.06 30.99
N ALA A 232 2.17 13.80 30.80
CA ALA A 232 2.60 13.24 29.52
C ALA A 232 1.86 11.92 29.24
N ARG A 233 1.75 11.54 27.97
CA ARG A 233 1.30 10.22 27.53
C ARG A 233 2.41 9.50 26.76
N SER A 234 2.39 8.17 26.81
CA SER A 234 3.22 7.36 25.92
C SER A 234 2.69 7.45 24.48
N ASP A 235 3.50 6.97 23.54
CA ASP A 235 2.96 6.53 22.25
C ASP A 235 1.99 5.34 22.45
N ARG A 236 1.29 4.96 21.39
CA ARG A 236 0.38 3.82 21.41
C ARG A 236 1.17 2.52 21.28
N PHE A 237 0.97 1.61 22.23
CA PHE A 237 1.53 0.26 22.21
C PHE A 237 0.41 -0.79 22.11
N THR A 238 0.78 -2.01 21.72
CA THR A 238 -0.13 -3.16 21.60
C THR A 238 -0.49 -3.77 22.96
N GLY A 239 0.34 -3.55 23.98
CA GLY A 239 0.14 -4.00 25.35
C GLY A 239 0.77 -3.05 26.37
N THR A 240 0.43 -3.23 27.65
CA THR A 240 0.93 -2.37 28.76
C THR A 240 1.79 -3.13 29.78
N THR A 241 1.85 -4.46 29.67
CA THR A 241 2.51 -5.36 30.63
C THR A 241 3.75 -6.03 30.08
N ASP A 242 3.89 -6.09 28.76
CA ASP A 242 5.08 -6.60 28.10
C ASP A 242 6.19 -5.55 28.15
N ALA A 243 7.45 -6.00 28.22
CA ALA A 243 8.61 -5.13 28.22
C ALA A 243 8.69 -4.30 26.93
N ILE A 244 9.23 -3.08 27.05
CA ILE A 244 9.28 -2.13 25.92
C ILE A 244 10.14 -2.67 24.77
N ASP A 245 11.23 -3.38 25.06
CA ASP A 245 12.06 -4.05 24.06
C ASP A 245 11.25 -4.98 23.14
N THR A 246 10.36 -5.77 23.72
CA THR A 246 9.56 -6.78 23.04
C THR A 246 8.48 -6.11 22.23
N LEU A 247 7.86 -5.07 22.78
CA LEU A 247 6.82 -4.29 22.10
C LEU A 247 7.37 -3.50 20.90
N LEU A 248 8.63 -3.09 20.94
CA LEU A 248 9.31 -2.36 19.88
C LEU A 248 10.23 -3.24 19.03
N GLU A 249 10.36 -4.53 19.34
CA GLU A 249 11.26 -5.47 18.68
C GLU A 249 12.74 -5.03 18.71
N LEU A 250 13.17 -4.42 19.83
CA LEU A 250 14.56 -3.98 20.04
C LEU A 250 15.46 -5.16 20.34
N THR A 251 16.69 -5.12 19.83
CA THR A 251 17.73 -6.13 20.11
C THR A 251 18.87 -5.58 20.95
N SER A 252 18.96 -4.27 21.09
CA SER A 252 19.93 -3.60 21.97
C SER A 252 19.28 -2.40 22.67
N PRO A 253 18.22 -2.63 23.47
CA PRO A 253 17.51 -1.56 24.16
C PRO A 253 18.44 -0.83 25.15
N PRO A 254 18.24 0.48 25.36
CA PRO A 254 18.97 1.22 26.38
C PRO A 254 18.55 0.72 27.77
N SER A 255 19.50 0.11 28.49
CA SER A 255 19.31 -0.34 29.86
C SER A 255 19.84 0.66 30.87
N SER A 256 19.13 0.81 31.99
CA SER A 256 19.52 1.66 33.12
C SER A 256 19.75 3.14 32.77
N THR A 257 18.87 3.73 31.96
CA THR A 257 18.92 5.17 31.67
C THR A 257 18.31 5.95 32.84
N THR A 258 18.94 7.07 33.22
CA THR A 258 18.38 7.99 34.22
C THR A 258 17.92 9.26 33.54
N LEU A 259 16.70 9.70 33.83
CA LEU A 259 16.14 10.95 33.33
C LEU A 259 15.58 11.82 34.46
N LYS A 260 15.52 13.13 34.21
CA LYS A 260 14.83 14.09 35.07
C LYS A 260 13.77 14.81 34.28
N ILE A 261 12.60 14.97 34.88
CA ILE A 261 11.49 15.72 34.31
C ILE A 261 11.45 17.09 34.97
N ARG A 262 11.11 18.12 34.20
CA ARG A 262 10.92 19.47 34.70
C ARG A 262 9.43 19.75 34.91
N ASP A 263 9.07 20.29 36.07
CA ASP A 263 7.70 20.72 36.35
C ASP A 263 7.37 22.06 35.64
N ALA A 264 6.10 22.48 35.71
CA ALA A 264 5.65 23.76 35.13
C ALA A 264 6.27 25.01 35.78
N SER A 265 6.89 24.87 36.95
CA SER A 265 7.60 25.93 37.68
C SER A 265 9.11 25.94 37.40
N GLY A 266 9.61 24.98 36.61
CA GLY A 266 11.00 24.85 36.24
C GLY A 266 11.85 23.95 37.15
N ASN A 267 11.28 23.32 38.19
CA ASN A 267 12.01 22.44 39.10
C ASN A 267 12.23 21.07 38.48
N LEU A 268 13.39 20.46 38.76
CA LEU A 268 13.71 19.10 38.33
C LEU A 268 13.20 18.07 39.34
N SER A 269 12.73 16.94 38.84
CA SER A 269 12.40 15.74 39.60
C SER A 269 13.64 15.08 40.23
N ASN A 270 13.42 14.07 41.07
CA ASN A 270 14.47 13.12 41.41
C ASN A 270 14.90 12.34 40.15
N ASP A 271 16.03 11.62 40.27
CA ASP A 271 16.51 10.72 39.23
C ASP A 271 15.52 9.58 38.99
N ILE A 272 14.90 9.56 37.80
CA ILE A 272 13.99 8.49 37.37
C ILE A 272 14.81 7.47 36.59
N SER A 273 14.94 6.25 37.11
CA SER A 273 15.60 5.15 36.42
C SER A 273 14.60 4.40 35.54
N ILE A 274 14.98 4.17 34.27
CA ILE A 274 14.21 3.41 33.29
C ILE A 274 15.14 2.40 32.62
N ASP A 275 14.69 1.15 32.53
CA ASP A 275 15.35 0.07 31.83
C ASP A 275 14.44 -0.50 30.75
N LEU A 276 14.65 -0.12 29.48
CA LEU A 276 13.75 -0.55 28.40
C LEU A 276 13.82 -2.06 28.09
N ASP A 277 14.83 -2.76 28.59
CA ASP A 277 14.98 -4.22 28.48
C ASP A 277 13.97 -4.97 29.37
N THR A 278 13.58 -4.39 30.51
CA THR A 278 12.77 -5.07 31.52
C THR A 278 11.51 -4.32 31.92
N ASP A 279 11.49 -3.00 31.78
CA ASP A 279 10.35 -2.17 32.13
C ASP A 279 9.23 -2.28 31.09
N ASN A 280 7.99 -2.19 31.58
CA ASN A 280 6.79 -2.03 30.78
C ASN A 280 6.14 -0.66 31.03
N LEU A 281 5.10 -0.31 30.28
CA LEU A 281 4.42 0.98 30.45
C LEU A 281 3.91 1.23 31.88
N THR A 282 3.54 0.18 32.59
CA THR A 282 3.05 0.28 33.97
C THR A 282 4.19 0.60 34.95
N THR A 283 5.34 -0.08 34.83
CA THR A 283 6.49 0.17 35.71
C THR A 283 7.12 1.53 35.43
N ILE A 284 7.22 1.94 34.16
CA ILE A 284 7.69 3.28 33.77
C ILE A 284 6.78 4.37 34.34
N ALA A 285 5.46 4.22 34.22
CA ALA A 285 4.51 5.18 34.77
C ALA A 285 4.61 5.26 36.30
N GLN A 286 4.86 4.14 36.99
CA GLN A 286 5.08 4.11 38.44
C GLN A 286 6.38 4.81 38.84
N ALA A 287 7.50 4.54 38.14
CA ALA A 287 8.77 5.21 38.38
C ALA A 287 8.64 6.73 38.24
N ILE A 288 8.05 7.21 37.15
CA ILE A 288 7.81 8.65 36.94
C ILE A 288 6.94 9.23 38.08
N ASN A 289 5.88 8.53 38.49
CA ASN A 289 4.97 9.04 39.51
C ASN A 289 5.55 9.07 40.92
N ASN A 290 6.48 8.17 41.24
CA ASN A 290 7.12 8.09 42.54
C ASN A 290 8.19 9.18 42.71
N ASP A 291 8.80 9.63 41.62
CA ASP A 291 9.98 10.51 41.63
C ASP A 291 9.72 11.94 41.15
N LYS A 292 8.47 12.29 40.82
CA LYS A 292 8.05 13.58 40.21
C LYS A 292 8.28 14.85 41.05
N GLY A 293 8.72 14.72 42.31
CA GLY A 293 8.90 15.85 43.23
C GLY A 293 7.60 16.30 43.87
#